data_AF-A0A8J3TA80-F1
#
_entry.id   AF-A0A8J3TA80-F1
#
_cell.length_a   1.000
_cell.length_b   1.000
_cell.length_c   1.000
_cell.angle_alpha   90.00
_cell.angle_beta   90.00
_cell.angle_gamma   90.00
#
_symmetry.space_group_name_H-M   'P 1'
#
loop_
_entity.id
_entity.type
_entity.pdbx_description
1 polymer ?
#
loop_
_entity_poly.entity_id
_entity_poly.type
_entity_poly.pdbx_seq_one_letter_code
_entity_poly.pdbx_strand_id
1 'polypeptide(L)'
;MTAGRRTAVTAVAVTVLVALTSCKGAGDNPAGRARPPTGAVTHSARPPAGADSASPRPEPSASRTIDDDGVVGAAPSMPAPPAALSSAQAFARAWARPDLPAGAWLAGVRPYTHPSYFQLLDTVNPANVPARRITGPLVVVSSNTDVVVVEVPTDAGTLRLTCVTVSGQWLVNGVGFTRTPR
;
A
#
# COMPACT_ATOMS: atom_id res chain seq x y z
N MET A 1 -15.41 -20.58 45.79
CA MET A 1 -16.48 -19.57 45.93
C MET A 1 -16.26 -18.51 44.86
N THR A 2 -17.20 -18.44 43.94
CA THR A 2 -17.19 -17.62 42.72
C THR A 2 -17.85 -16.27 43.03
N ALA A 3 -17.18 -15.16 42.75
CA ALA A 3 -17.79 -13.84 42.65
C ALA A 3 -16.95 -13.03 41.64
N GLY A 4 -17.46 -12.46 40.55
CA GLY A 4 -18.84 -12.26 40.14
C GLY A 4 -19.06 -10.80 39.75
N ARG A 5 -18.67 -10.44 38.51
CA ARG A 5 -19.20 -9.37 37.63
C ARG A 5 -19.19 -7.92 38.21
N ARG A 6 -18.82 -6.91 37.43
CA ARG A 6 -19.76 -6.22 36.54
C ARG A 6 -19.01 -5.33 35.54
N THR A 7 -19.21 -5.62 34.27
CA THR A 7 -19.03 -4.76 33.11
C THR A 7 -19.86 -3.49 33.24
N ALA A 8 -19.25 -2.32 33.08
CA ALA A 8 -19.96 -1.06 32.84
C ALA A 8 -19.67 -0.61 31.41
N VAL A 9 -20.62 -0.90 30.53
CA VAL A 9 -20.75 -0.29 29.20
C VAL A 9 -21.43 1.06 29.44
N THR A 10 -20.75 2.16 29.14
CA THR A 10 -21.38 3.49 29.15
C THR A 10 -21.36 4.07 27.75
N ALA A 11 -22.56 4.41 27.30
CA ALA A 11 -22.92 4.76 25.94
C ALA A 11 -22.53 6.21 25.55
N VAL A 12 -22.15 6.31 24.27
CA VAL A 12 -22.38 7.36 23.27
C VAL A 12 -22.98 8.70 23.73
N ALA A 13 -22.31 9.79 23.37
CA ALA A 13 -22.95 11.02 22.90
C ALA A 13 -22.11 11.61 21.75
N VAL A 14 -22.56 11.36 20.52
CA VAL A 14 -22.01 11.97 19.30
C VAL A 14 -22.83 13.22 19.02
N THR A 15 -22.22 14.40 19.19
CA THR A 15 -22.84 15.68 18.84
C THR A 15 -22.23 16.15 17.52
N VAL A 16 -22.92 15.89 16.41
CA VAL A 16 -22.59 16.44 15.10
C VAL A 16 -23.20 17.84 15.00
N LEU A 17 -22.37 18.87 14.90
CA LEU A 17 -22.79 20.23 14.54
C LEU A 17 -22.48 20.44 13.05
N VAL A 18 -23.52 20.46 12.22
CA VAL A 18 -23.45 20.82 10.80
C VAL A 18 -23.54 22.34 10.68
N ALA A 19 -22.50 22.98 10.13
CA ALA A 19 -22.56 24.37 9.68
C ALA A 19 -22.45 24.39 8.14
N LEU A 20 -23.56 24.75 7.48
CA LEU A 20 -23.64 24.97 6.03
C LEU A 20 -23.35 26.45 5.76
N THR A 21 -22.22 26.76 5.13
CA THR A 21 -21.96 28.10 4.58
C THR A 21 -21.62 27.97 3.10
N SER A 22 -22.58 28.37 2.25
CA SER A 22 -22.46 28.51 0.79
C SER A 22 -22.06 29.94 0.39
N CYS A 23 -21.73 30.07 -0.90
CA CYS A 23 -21.55 31.27 -1.75
C CYS A 23 -20.08 31.66 -1.99
N LYS A 24 -19.63 32.14 -3.14
CA LYS A 24 -20.06 32.22 -4.56
C LYS A 24 -18.94 32.98 -5.30
N GLY A 25 -18.64 32.63 -6.55
CA GLY A 25 -17.83 33.43 -7.48
C GLY A 25 -17.23 32.51 -8.55
N ALA A 26 -17.74 32.39 -9.79
CA ALA A 26 -18.07 33.37 -10.82
C ALA A 26 -16.86 34.19 -11.29
N GLY A 27 -16.23 33.70 -12.36
CA GLY A 27 -15.22 34.40 -13.15
C GLY A 27 -15.15 33.76 -14.54
N ASP A 28 -15.82 34.40 -15.50
CA ASP A 28 -15.87 34.04 -16.92
C ASP A 28 -14.59 34.49 -17.66
N ASN A 29 -14.35 33.89 -18.82
CA ASN A 29 -13.12 33.87 -19.64
C ASN A 29 -13.00 35.15 -20.51
N PRO A 30 -11.87 35.47 -21.22
CA PRO A 30 -11.65 34.83 -22.53
C PRO A 30 -10.20 34.76 -23.08
N ALA A 31 -10.04 33.81 -24.01
CA ALA A 31 -9.30 33.90 -25.28
C ALA A 31 -7.77 34.08 -25.33
N GLY A 32 -7.10 33.01 -25.80
CA GLY A 32 -5.86 33.08 -26.58
C GLY A 32 -5.77 31.90 -27.55
N ARG A 33 -6.05 32.16 -28.84
CA ARG A 33 -5.77 31.29 -30.02
C ARG A 33 -4.29 30.87 -30.02
N ALA A 34 -3.85 29.70 -30.50
CA ALA A 34 -4.02 29.16 -31.85
C ALA A 34 -3.53 27.70 -31.97
N ARG A 35 -3.98 27.00 -33.01
CA ARG A 35 -3.56 25.65 -33.49
C ARG A 35 -2.91 25.84 -34.89
N PRO A 36 -2.44 24.76 -35.56
CA PRO A 36 -1.13 24.11 -35.58
C PRO A 36 -0.27 24.53 -36.82
N PRO A 37 0.87 23.87 -37.07
CA PRO A 37 0.89 23.08 -38.32
C PRO A 37 1.50 21.67 -38.22
N THR A 38 1.03 20.86 -39.17
CA THR A 38 1.45 19.53 -39.60
C THR A 38 2.91 19.50 -40.12
N GLY A 39 3.65 18.43 -39.79
CA GLY A 39 4.88 18.01 -40.48
C GLY A 39 5.25 16.61 -39.96
N ALA A 40 4.83 15.55 -40.64
CA ALA A 40 5.58 14.81 -41.66
C ALA A 40 6.45 13.69 -41.05
N VAL A 41 6.06 12.45 -41.39
CA VAL A 41 6.77 11.20 -41.16
C VAL A 41 8.08 11.14 -41.95
N THR A 42 9.13 10.53 -41.39
CA THR A 42 10.22 9.87 -42.15
C THR A 42 10.83 8.77 -41.31
N HIS A 43 10.99 7.60 -41.93
CA HIS A 43 11.51 6.36 -41.38
C HIS A 43 13.04 6.32 -41.22
N SER A 44 13.48 5.44 -40.32
CA SER A 44 14.70 4.61 -40.38
C SER A 44 16.07 5.28 -40.32
N ALA A 45 16.77 5.03 -39.20
CA ALA A 45 18.21 4.90 -39.18
C ALA A 45 18.62 3.64 -38.39
N ARG A 46 19.32 2.76 -39.09
CA ARG A 46 19.85 1.44 -38.71
C ARG A 46 21.03 1.57 -37.73
N PRO A 47 21.24 0.60 -36.81
CA PRO A 47 22.41 0.61 -35.92
C PRO A 47 23.70 0.20 -36.66
N PRO A 48 24.87 0.77 -36.29
CA PRO A 48 26.14 0.24 -36.76
C PRO A 48 26.44 -1.12 -36.11
N ALA A 49 26.99 -2.00 -36.95
CA ALA A 49 27.43 -3.34 -36.64
C ALA A 49 28.57 -3.36 -35.61
N GLY A 50 28.59 -4.44 -34.83
CA GLY A 50 29.55 -4.68 -33.77
C GLY A 50 30.99 -4.81 -34.24
N ALA A 51 31.89 -4.33 -33.39
CA ALA A 51 33.29 -4.70 -33.38
C ALA A 51 33.52 -5.63 -32.17
N ASP A 52 34.08 -6.79 -32.50
CA ASP A 52 34.59 -7.87 -31.66
C ASP A 52 35.62 -7.38 -30.62
N SER A 53 35.61 -7.97 -29.43
CA SER A 53 36.82 -8.25 -28.65
C SER A 53 36.54 -9.26 -27.55
N ALA A 54 37.07 -10.46 -27.75
CA ALA A 54 37.04 -11.60 -26.85
C ALA A 54 37.78 -11.37 -25.52
N SER A 55 37.28 -12.01 -24.45
CA SER A 55 38.16 -12.58 -23.41
C SER A 55 37.45 -13.71 -22.65
N PRO A 56 38.12 -14.86 -22.43
CA PRO A 56 37.50 -16.09 -21.94
C PRO A 56 37.28 -16.04 -20.42
N ARG A 57 36.03 -16.27 -19.97
CA ARG A 57 35.75 -16.48 -18.55
C ARG A 57 35.79 -17.99 -18.26
N PRO A 58 36.58 -18.43 -17.26
CA PRO A 58 36.56 -19.82 -16.83
C PRO A 58 35.23 -20.13 -16.13
N GLU A 59 34.54 -21.15 -16.64
CA GLU A 59 33.44 -21.84 -15.97
C GLU A 59 34.01 -22.62 -14.76
N PRO A 60 33.39 -22.51 -13.58
CA PRO A 60 33.28 -23.67 -12.72
C PRO A 60 31.86 -24.21 -12.83
N SER A 61 31.77 -25.31 -13.59
CA SER A 61 30.70 -26.28 -13.47
C SER A 61 30.57 -26.69 -12.00
N ALA A 62 29.48 -26.29 -11.37
CA ALA A 62 28.96 -26.97 -10.19
C ALA A 62 27.56 -27.44 -10.55
N SER A 63 27.51 -28.61 -11.17
CA SER A 63 26.31 -29.43 -11.30
C SER A 63 25.58 -29.49 -9.95
N ARG A 64 24.39 -28.91 -9.89
CA ARG A 64 23.35 -29.36 -8.97
C ARG A 64 22.13 -29.70 -9.81
N THR A 65 21.93 -31.02 -9.93
CA THR A 65 20.76 -31.65 -10.54
C THR A 65 19.48 -31.07 -9.95
N ILE A 66 18.54 -30.80 -10.86
CA ILE A 66 17.19 -30.34 -10.67
C ILE A 66 16.48 -31.21 -9.63
N ASP A 67 15.93 -30.60 -8.59
CA ASP A 67 14.69 -31.07 -7.99
C ASP A 67 13.58 -30.12 -8.45
N ASP A 68 12.57 -30.75 -9.01
CA ASP A 68 11.38 -30.22 -9.65
C ASP A 68 10.37 -29.82 -8.58
N ASP A 69 10.48 -28.59 -8.05
CA ASP A 69 9.34 -27.77 -7.59
C ASP A 69 9.85 -26.35 -7.34
N GLY A 70 9.51 -25.42 -8.22
CA GLY A 70 10.07 -24.06 -8.26
C GLY A 70 9.67 -23.18 -7.08
N VAL A 71 10.19 -23.45 -5.88
CA VAL A 71 10.28 -22.47 -4.80
C VAL A 71 11.64 -21.80 -4.89
N VAL A 72 11.66 -20.59 -5.48
CA VAL A 72 12.80 -19.68 -5.33
C VAL A 72 12.99 -19.42 -3.83
N GLY A 73 14.04 -20.02 -3.25
CA GLY A 73 14.34 -19.86 -1.83
C GLY A 73 14.60 -18.40 -1.51
N ALA A 74 13.63 -17.74 -0.88
CA ALA A 74 13.81 -16.40 -0.35
C ALA A 74 15.02 -16.39 0.59
N ALA A 75 15.91 -15.41 0.44
CA ALA A 75 16.99 -15.17 1.40
C ALA A 75 16.43 -15.16 2.83
N PRO A 76 17.19 -15.64 3.85
CA PRO A 76 16.66 -15.78 5.20
C PRO A 76 16.23 -14.41 5.73
N SER A 77 14.93 -14.15 5.69
CA SER A 77 14.32 -13.00 6.32
C SER A 77 14.34 -13.23 7.82
N MET A 78 14.70 -12.22 8.61
CA MET A 78 14.53 -12.29 10.05
C MET A 78 13.05 -12.58 10.38
N PRO A 79 12.71 -13.33 11.43
CA PRO A 79 11.33 -13.48 11.85
C PRO A 79 10.67 -12.11 12.04
N ALA A 80 9.49 -11.91 11.46
CA ALA A 80 8.79 -10.63 11.59
C ALA A 80 8.33 -10.41 13.05
N PRO A 81 8.60 -9.24 13.64
CA PRO A 81 8.11 -8.90 14.98
C PRO A 81 6.57 -9.02 15.07
N PRO A 82 6.01 -9.69 16.07
CA PRO A 82 4.56 -9.83 16.23
C PRO A 82 3.81 -8.49 16.30
N ALA A 83 4.46 -7.46 16.86
CA ALA A 83 3.92 -6.10 16.91
C ALA A 83 3.76 -5.47 15.51
N ALA A 84 4.70 -5.73 14.59
CA ALA A 84 4.60 -5.28 13.21
C ALA A 84 3.41 -5.92 12.51
N LEU A 85 3.25 -7.24 12.67
CA LEU A 85 2.13 -7.99 12.08
C LEU A 85 0.77 -7.53 12.63
N SER A 86 0.71 -7.27 13.95
CA SER A 86 -0.49 -6.77 14.61
C SER A 86 -0.89 -5.37 14.10
N SER A 87 0.09 -4.46 13.98
CA SER A 87 -0.12 -3.12 13.44
C SER A 87 -0.59 -3.17 11.98
N ALA A 88 0.06 -4.00 11.15
CA ALA A 88 -0.32 -4.20 9.75
C ALA A 88 -1.74 -4.74 9.60
N GLN A 89 -2.10 -5.76 10.40
CA GLN A 89 -3.43 -6.35 10.37
C GLN A 89 -4.51 -5.36 10.83
N ALA A 90 -4.25 -4.60 11.89
CA ALA A 90 -5.18 -3.60 12.40
C ALA A 90 -5.39 -2.46 11.39
N PHE A 91 -4.30 -1.96 10.79
CA PHE A 91 -4.36 -0.99 9.70
C PHE A 91 -5.16 -1.53 8.52
N ALA A 92 -4.88 -2.75 8.03
CA ALA A 92 -5.57 -3.33 6.88
C ALA A 92 -7.09 -3.45 7.10
N ARG A 93 -7.51 -3.81 8.31
CA ARG A 93 -8.94 -3.91 8.68
C ARG A 93 -9.61 -2.54 8.69
N ALA A 94 -8.93 -1.50 9.18
CA ALA A 94 -9.45 -0.14 9.17
C ALA A 94 -9.47 0.44 7.74
N TRP A 95 -8.44 0.17 6.95
CA TRP A 95 -8.30 0.64 5.57
C TRP A 95 -9.36 0.06 4.65
N ALA A 96 -9.66 -1.24 4.76
CA ALA A 96 -10.65 -1.96 3.93
C ALA A 96 -12.12 -1.65 4.32
N ARG A 97 -12.44 -0.37 4.54
CA ARG A 97 -13.78 0.13 4.92
C ARG A 97 -14.20 1.32 4.06
N PRO A 98 -14.34 1.14 2.73
CA PRO A 98 -14.74 2.21 1.81
C PRO A 98 -16.17 2.71 2.02
N ASP A 99 -16.96 2.00 2.84
CA ASP A 99 -18.31 2.36 3.24
C ASP A 99 -18.37 3.46 4.32
N LEU A 100 -17.27 3.72 5.01
CA LEU A 100 -17.24 4.69 6.10
C LEU A 100 -17.10 6.14 5.59
N PRO A 101 -17.69 7.12 6.30
CA PRO A 101 -17.39 8.52 6.10
C PRO A 101 -15.88 8.80 6.29
N ALA A 102 -15.33 9.75 5.51
CA ALA A 102 -13.90 10.07 5.50
C ALA A 102 -13.30 10.27 6.90
N GLY A 103 -13.93 11.08 7.76
CA GLY A 103 -13.44 11.32 9.12
C GLY A 103 -13.41 10.07 9.99
N ALA A 104 -14.40 9.17 9.87
CA ALA A 104 -14.45 7.92 10.62
C ALA A 104 -13.40 6.91 10.12
N TRP A 105 -13.21 6.85 8.79
CA TRP A 105 -12.17 6.03 8.17
C TRP A 105 -10.77 6.49 8.58
N LEU A 106 -10.50 7.80 8.52
CA LEU A 106 -9.24 8.41 8.94
C LEU A 106 -8.95 8.15 10.42
N ALA A 107 -9.95 8.33 11.28
CA ALA A 107 -9.84 8.03 12.70
C ALA A 107 -9.50 6.55 12.95
N GLY A 108 -10.00 5.64 12.10
CA GLY A 108 -9.71 4.21 12.19
C GLY A 108 -8.28 3.84 11.81
N VAL A 109 -7.72 4.46 10.77
CA VAL A 109 -6.34 4.15 10.31
C VAL A 109 -5.26 4.87 11.11
N ARG A 110 -5.56 6.04 11.68
CA ARG A 110 -4.61 6.92 12.39
C ARG A 110 -3.75 6.22 13.45
N PRO A 111 -4.27 5.35 14.34
CA PRO A 111 -3.47 4.75 15.41
C PRO A 111 -2.34 3.84 14.91
N TYR A 112 -2.43 3.36 13.68
CA TYR A 112 -1.51 2.40 13.09
C TYR A 112 -0.63 3.02 12.00
N THR A 113 -0.74 4.34 11.80
CA THR A 113 -0.12 5.03 10.67
C THR A 113 1.01 5.94 11.13
N HIS A 114 2.14 5.88 10.43
CA HIS A 114 3.24 6.81 10.65
C HIS A 114 2.81 8.25 10.34
N PRO A 115 3.15 9.26 11.15
CA PRO A 115 2.64 10.62 10.98
C PRO A 115 2.87 11.24 9.60
N SER A 116 4.02 10.97 8.97
CA SER A 116 4.29 11.46 7.61
C SER A 116 3.39 10.80 6.56
N TYR A 117 3.11 9.50 6.70
CA TYR A 117 2.21 8.79 5.80
C TYR A 117 0.74 9.15 6.03
N PHE A 118 0.37 9.47 7.28
CA PHE A 118 -0.98 9.92 7.63
C PHE A 118 -1.38 11.19 6.89
N GLN A 119 -0.44 12.13 6.66
CA GLN A 119 -0.73 13.34 5.87
C GLN A 119 -1.17 13.02 4.44
N LEU A 120 -0.67 11.93 3.84
CA LEU A 120 -1.11 11.48 2.53
C LEU A 120 -2.50 10.83 2.61
N LEU A 121 -2.73 9.99 3.64
CA LEU A 121 -4.02 9.35 3.85
C LEU A 121 -5.15 10.35 4.08
N ASP A 122 -4.89 11.48 4.73
CA ASP A 122 -5.88 12.55 4.97
C ASP A 122 -6.49 13.11 3.67
N THR A 123 -5.79 12.96 2.54
CA THR A 123 -6.28 13.38 1.22
C THR A 123 -7.10 12.30 0.49
N VAL A 124 -7.18 11.09 1.03
CA VAL A 124 -7.83 9.94 0.39
C VAL A 124 -9.33 9.97 0.66
N ASN A 125 -10.13 9.93 -0.41
CA ASN A 125 -11.54 9.59 -0.30
C ASN A 125 -11.68 8.06 -0.10
N PRO A 126 -12.28 7.58 1.01
CA PRO A 126 -12.43 6.14 1.25
C PRO A 126 -13.17 5.38 0.16
N ALA A 127 -14.09 6.04 -0.57
CA ALA A 127 -14.81 5.41 -1.68
C ALA A 127 -13.88 4.94 -2.83
N ASN A 128 -12.64 5.45 -2.89
CA ASN A 128 -11.63 5.03 -3.85
C ASN A 128 -10.85 3.79 -3.38
N VAL A 129 -11.01 3.36 -2.13
CA VAL A 129 -10.38 2.13 -1.62
C VAL A 129 -11.07 0.92 -2.27
N PRO A 130 -10.33 0.10 -3.04
CA PRO A 130 -10.94 -0.99 -3.80
C PRO A 130 -11.41 -2.16 -2.91
N ALA A 131 -10.72 -2.40 -1.79
CA ALA A 131 -11.02 -3.52 -0.90
C ALA A 131 -12.13 -3.20 0.10
N ARG A 132 -13.00 -4.18 0.36
CA ARG A 132 -14.05 -4.10 1.39
C ARG A 132 -13.86 -5.11 2.53
N ARG A 133 -13.05 -6.14 2.30
CA ARG A 133 -12.73 -7.15 3.31
C ARG A 133 -11.38 -7.80 3.06
N ILE A 134 -10.79 -8.30 4.15
CA ILE A 134 -9.63 -9.19 4.10
C ILE A 134 -10.14 -10.61 3.83
N THR A 135 -9.50 -11.33 2.90
CA THR A 135 -9.92 -12.66 2.44
C THR A 135 -9.02 -13.79 2.90
N GLY A 136 -7.87 -13.49 3.50
CA GLY A 136 -6.92 -14.50 3.96
C GLY A 136 -5.95 -13.99 5.03
N PRO A 137 -5.05 -14.86 5.52
CA PRO A 137 -3.98 -14.45 6.41
C PRO A 137 -3.01 -13.51 5.69
N LEU A 138 -2.35 -12.64 6.46
CA LEU A 138 -1.24 -11.85 5.92
C LEU A 138 -0.03 -12.76 5.64
N VAL A 139 0.75 -12.40 4.62
CA VAL A 139 1.99 -13.08 4.24
C VAL A 139 3.15 -12.10 4.44
N VAL A 140 4.21 -12.54 5.14
CA VAL A 140 5.42 -11.73 5.28
C VAL A 140 6.23 -11.84 4.00
N VAL A 141 6.49 -10.70 3.36
CA VAL A 141 7.30 -10.63 2.13
C VAL A 141 8.76 -10.42 2.47
N SER A 142 9.06 -9.53 3.42
CA SER A 142 10.40 -9.31 3.92
C SER A 142 10.37 -8.74 5.33
N SER A 143 11.43 -8.97 6.09
CA SER A 143 11.54 -8.52 7.47
C SER A 143 13.00 -8.29 7.84
N ASN A 144 13.26 -7.13 8.44
CA ASN A 144 14.51 -6.76 9.05
C ASN A 144 14.26 -6.00 10.37
N THR A 145 15.31 -5.48 10.99
CA THR A 145 15.26 -4.82 12.30
C THR A 145 14.25 -3.68 12.36
N ASP A 146 14.17 -2.87 11.30
CA ASP A 146 13.44 -1.60 11.32
C ASP A 146 12.25 -1.56 10.37
N VAL A 147 12.18 -2.51 9.43
CA VAL A 147 11.19 -2.55 8.35
C VAL A 147 10.64 -3.96 8.18
N VAL A 148 9.32 -4.06 8.10
CA VAL A 148 8.60 -5.28 7.73
C VAL A 148 7.66 -4.96 6.57
N VAL A 149 7.70 -5.81 5.54
CA VAL A 149 6.76 -5.76 4.43
C VAL A 149 5.85 -6.97 4.51
N VAL A 150 4.54 -6.72 4.45
CA VAL A 150 3.53 -7.78 4.41
C VAL A 150 2.58 -7.59 3.24
N GLU A 151 1.99 -8.69 2.79
CA GLU A 151 0.89 -8.72 1.85
C GLU A 151 -0.37 -9.22 2.55
N VAL A 152 -1.49 -8.55 2.28
CA VAL A 152 -2.79 -8.85 2.85
C VAL A 152 -3.76 -9.14 1.69
N PRO A 153 -4.22 -10.38 1.54
CA PRO A 153 -5.24 -10.73 0.57
C PRO A 153 -6.55 -10.01 0.88
N THR A 154 -7.16 -9.40 -0.14
CA THR A 154 -8.47 -8.74 -0.04
C THR A 154 -9.43 -9.26 -1.11
N ASP A 155 -10.69 -8.82 -1.07
CA ASP A 155 -11.71 -9.17 -2.06
C ASP A 155 -11.52 -8.47 -3.42
N ALA A 156 -10.62 -7.50 -3.52
CA ALA A 156 -10.37 -6.75 -4.76
C ALA A 156 -8.92 -6.85 -5.27
N GLY A 157 -8.07 -7.66 -4.63
CA GLY A 157 -6.64 -7.75 -4.92
C GLY A 157 -5.78 -7.93 -3.68
N THR A 158 -4.50 -7.64 -3.81
CA THR A 158 -3.51 -7.76 -2.72
C THR A 158 -3.07 -6.38 -2.24
N LEU A 159 -3.22 -6.15 -0.94
CA LEU A 159 -2.73 -4.95 -0.26
C LEU A 159 -1.34 -5.23 0.31
N ARG A 160 -0.32 -4.55 -0.22
CA ARG A 160 1.05 -4.60 0.31
C ARG A 160 1.25 -3.45 1.29
N LEU A 161 1.70 -3.76 2.51
CA LEU A 161 1.96 -2.79 3.57
C LEU A 161 3.45 -2.75 3.89
N THR A 162 3.98 -1.54 4.06
CA THR A 162 5.32 -1.32 4.60
C THR A 162 5.19 -0.76 6.01
N CYS A 163 5.67 -1.52 6.99
CA CYS A 163 5.68 -1.16 8.39
C CYS A 163 7.08 -0.76 8.80
N VAL A 164 7.21 0.29 9.61
CA VAL A 164 8.47 0.78 10.18
C VAL A 164 8.36 0.88 11.69
N THR A 165 9.46 0.68 12.41
CA THR A 165 9.52 0.92 13.85
C THR A 165 10.01 2.34 14.15
N VAL A 166 9.33 3.04 15.05
CA VAL A 166 9.75 4.35 15.58
C VAL A 166 9.66 4.29 17.10
N SER A 167 10.79 4.41 17.77
CA SER A 167 10.88 4.34 19.24
C SER A 167 10.23 3.08 19.82
N GLY A 168 10.34 1.94 19.12
CA GLY A 168 9.76 0.65 19.52
C GLY A 168 8.30 0.44 19.12
N GLN A 169 7.64 1.42 18.50
CA GLN A 169 6.28 1.29 17.99
C GLN A 169 6.28 1.03 16.48
N TRP A 170 5.62 -0.04 16.07
CA TRP A 170 5.44 -0.38 14.65
C TRP A 170 4.26 0.35 14.04
N LEU A 171 4.50 1.07 12.95
CA LEU A 171 3.51 1.86 12.23
C LEU A 171 3.61 1.61 10.72
N VAL A 172 2.48 1.65 10.03
CA VAL A 172 2.42 1.61 8.57
C VAL A 172 2.90 2.94 8.00
N ASN A 173 3.90 2.88 7.12
CA ASN A 173 4.49 4.04 6.44
C ASN A 173 4.19 4.06 4.94
N GLY A 174 3.48 3.05 4.41
CA GLY A 174 3.08 3.04 3.01
C GLY A 174 2.18 1.86 2.66
N VAL A 175 1.40 2.04 1.59
CA VAL A 175 0.58 1.00 0.98
C VAL A 175 0.86 0.91 -0.51
N GLY A 176 0.82 -0.31 -1.05
CA GLY A 176 0.72 -0.60 -2.47
C GLY A 176 -0.47 -1.52 -2.69
N PHE A 177 -1.16 -1.40 -3.83
CA PHE A 177 -2.31 -2.25 -4.14
C PHE A 177 -2.21 -2.83 -5.55
N THR A 178 -2.27 -4.16 -5.63
CA THR A 178 -2.33 -4.90 -6.90
C THR A 178 -3.74 -5.42 -7.08
N ARG A 179 -4.45 -4.95 -8.12
CA ARG A 179 -5.78 -5.46 -8.45
C ARG A 179 -5.70 -6.86 -9.04
N THR A 180 -6.65 -7.71 -8.68
CA THR A 180 -6.86 -8.96 -9.42
C THR A 180 -7.36 -8.61 -10.83
N PRO A 181 -6.79 -9.19 -11.90
CA PRO A 181 -7.30 -9.02 -13.25
C PRO A 181 -8.76 -9.51 -13.33
N ARG A 182 -9.58 -8.82 -14.12
CA ARG A 182 -10.96 -9.22 -14.40
C ARG A 182 -11.03 -10.21 -15.55
#